data_AF-A0A943EAE9-F1
#
_entry.id   AF-A0A943EAE9-F1
#
_cell.length_a   1.000
_cell.length_b   1.000
_cell.length_c   1.000
_cell.angle_alpha   90.00
_cell.angle_beta   90.00
_cell.angle_gamma   90.00
#
_symmetry.space_group_name_H-M   'P 1'
#
loop_
_entity.id
_entity.type
_entity.pdbx_description
1 polymer ?
#
loop_
_entity_poly.entity_id
_entity_poly.type
_entity_poly.pdbx_seq_one_letter_code
_entity_poly.pdbx_strand_id
1 'polypeptide(L)'
;MASLGDILRESRQTAHLSQDAAAMQSFCDVSTIRRYENGSVFPSWDTICMLSDVYGDPGLKYRAQQEMEAWQDTFPHVEFVPLPISALHLISATKEMSDNAGMLAEILADGKIGADELEDWEQVLHSVKEQIVACTQVLEAGADGK
;
A
#
# COMPACT_ATOMS: atom_id res chain seq x y z
N MET A 1 -12.07 -5.90 -3.74
CA MET A 1 -11.14 -4.80 -3.45
C MET A 1 -11.98 -3.55 -3.23
N ALA A 2 -11.67 -2.78 -2.20
CA ALA A 2 -12.36 -1.52 -1.94
C ALA A 2 -11.96 -0.50 -3.01
N SER A 3 -12.91 0.25 -3.58
CA SER A 3 -12.55 1.31 -4.52
C SER A 3 -11.85 2.46 -3.79
N LEU A 4 -11.09 3.31 -4.49
CA LEU A 4 -10.55 4.54 -3.90
C LEU A 4 -11.63 5.38 -3.20
N GLY A 5 -12.85 5.41 -3.76
CA GLY A 5 -13.98 6.11 -3.14
C GLY A 5 -14.39 5.51 -1.79
N ASP A 6 -14.35 4.18 -1.64
CA ASP A 6 -14.65 3.51 -0.38
C ASP A 6 -13.55 3.76 0.66
N ILE A 7 -12.28 3.73 0.24
CA ILE A 7 -11.11 4.04 1.10
C ILE A 7 -11.22 5.47 1.66
N LEU A 8 -11.53 6.45 0.81
CA LEU A 8 -11.71 7.85 1.23
C LEU A 8 -12.90 8.01 2.19
N ARG A 9 -14.00 7.30 1.92
CA ARG A 9 -15.20 7.35 2.78
C ARG A 9 -14.92 6.73 4.14
N GLU A 10 -14.27 5.58 4.18
CA GLU A 10 -13.91 4.89 5.41
C GLU A 10 -12.99 5.76 6.27
N SER A 11 -11.92 6.29 5.69
CA SER A 11 -10.99 7.19 6.37
C SER A 11 -11.70 8.40 7.00
N ARG A 12 -12.60 9.07 6.25
CA ARG A 12 -13.41 10.18 6.78
C ARG A 12 -14.31 9.74 7.94
N GLN A 13 -14.94 8.56 7.83
CA GLN A 13 -15.86 8.05 8.85
C GLN A 13 -15.12 7.68 10.14
N THR A 14 -13.92 7.10 10.03
CA THR A 14 -13.02 6.83 11.15
C THR A 14 -12.59 8.12 11.84
N ALA A 15 -12.36 9.19 11.07
CA ALA A 15 -12.12 10.55 11.59
C ALA A 15 -13.37 11.21 12.20
N HIS A 16 -14.53 10.54 12.18
CA HIS A 16 -15.82 11.05 12.65
C HIS A 16 -16.28 12.35 11.98
N LEU A 17 -15.86 12.60 10.74
CA LEU A 17 -16.23 13.79 9.98
C LEU A 17 -17.44 13.52 9.09
N SER A 18 -18.37 14.48 9.00
CA SER A 18 -19.37 14.50 7.92
C SER A 18 -18.74 14.94 6.60
N GLN A 19 -19.43 14.74 5.47
CA GLN A 19 -18.98 15.28 4.17
C GLN A 19 -18.85 16.81 4.22
N ASP A 20 -19.76 17.50 4.89
CA ASP A 20 -19.72 18.96 5.09
C ASP A 20 -18.50 19.39 5.93
N ALA A 21 -18.21 18.68 7.03
CA ALA A 21 -17.07 18.99 7.87
C ALA A 21 -15.74 18.74 7.13
N ALA A 22 -15.63 17.63 6.39
CA ALA A 22 -14.48 17.32 5.56
C ALA A 22 -14.26 18.38 4.48
N ALA A 23 -15.32 18.77 3.76
CA ALA A 23 -15.28 19.81 2.75
C ALA A 23 -14.78 21.15 3.31
N MET A 24 -15.31 21.57 4.46
CA MET A 24 -14.89 22.80 5.12
C MET A 24 -13.41 22.77 5.52
N GLN A 25 -12.91 21.66 6.05
CA GLN A 25 -11.52 21.52 6.51
C GLN A 25 -10.52 21.33 5.36
N SER A 26 -10.95 20.76 4.25
CA SER A 26 -10.14 20.55 3.04
C SER A 26 -10.31 21.65 1.99
N PHE A 27 -11.06 22.73 2.30
CA PHE A 27 -11.38 23.81 1.35
C PHE A 27 -11.98 23.30 0.02
N CYS A 28 -12.69 22.17 0.07
CA CYS A 28 -13.39 21.57 -1.06
C CYS A 28 -14.89 21.86 -0.98
N ASP A 29 -15.60 21.71 -2.10
CA ASP A 29 -17.06 21.65 -2.06
C ASP A 29 -17.54 20.29 -1.53
N VAL A 30 -18.66 20.28 -0.79
CA VAL A 30 -19.30 19.04 -0.30
C VAL A 30 -19.66 18.09 -1.46
N SER A 31 -20.08 18.66 -2.60
CA SER A 31 -20.36 17.92 -3.82
C SER A 31 -19.11 17.24 -4.39
N THR A 32 -17.94 17.86 -4.24
CA THR A 32 -16.64 17.32 -4.65
C THR A 32 -16.24 16.14 -3.77
N ILE A 33 -16.34 16.26 -2.43
CA ILE A 33 -16.12 15.13 -1.50
C ILE A 33 -17.03 13.95 -1.86
N ARG A 34 -18.32 14.20 -2.10
CA ARG A 34 -19.27 13.16 -2.49
C ARG A 34 -18.88 12.47 -3.80
N ARG A 35 -18.37 13.21 -4.79
CA ARG A 35 -17.93 12.68 -6.09
C ARG A 35 -16.64 11.85 -5.98
N TYR A 36 -15.75 12.18 -5.05
CA TYR A 36 -14.60 11.34 -4.76
C TYR A 36 -15.05 10.03 -4.11
N GLU A 37 -15.87 10.10 -3.07
CA GLU A 37 -16.30 8.92 -2.31
C GLU A 37 -17.17 7.95 -3.11
N ASN A 38 -17.93 8.42 -4.10
CA ASN A 38 -18.74 7.55 -4.95
C ASN A 38 -18.00 7.10 -6.24
N GLY A 39 -16.72 7.48 -6.39
CA GLY A 39 -15.89 7.10 -7.54
C GLY A 39 -16.21 7.84 -8.85
N SER A 40 -17.05 8.89 -8.83
CA SER A 40 -17.37 9.66 -10.03
C SER A 40 -16.21 10.51 -10.53
N VAL A 41 -15.26 10.84 -9.64
CA VAL A 41 -14.06 11.62 -9.94
C VAL A 41 -12.90 11.02 -9.18
N PHE A 42 -11.76 10.90 -9.87
CA PHE A 42 -10.51 10.55 -9.22
C PHE A 42 -9.86 11.82 -8.63
N PRO A 43 -9.60 11.89 -7.32
CA PRO A 43 -8.89 13.03 -6.73
C PRO A 43 -7.44 13.09 -7.21
N SER A 44 -6.88 14.30 -7.26
CA SER A 44 -5.45 14.45 -7.52
C SER A 44 -4.61 13.91 -6.35
N TRP A 45 -3.32 13.64 -6.57
CA TRP A 45 -2.43 13.20 -5.49
C TRP A 45 -2.30 14.25 -4.37
N ASP A 46 -2.24 15.54 -4.72
CA ASP A 46 -2.22 16.64 -3.75
C ASP A 46 -3.52 16.65 -2.93
N THR A 47 -4.65 16.35 -3.57
CA THR A 47 -5.95 16.21 -2.89
C THR A 47 -5.93 15.02 -1.92
N ILE A 48 -5.36 13.88 -2.31
CA ILE A 48 -5.24 12.71 -1.42
C ILE A 48 -4.36 13.05 -0.21
N CYS A 49 -3.23 13.73 -0.41
CA CYS A 49 -2.36 14.17 0.69
C CYS A 49 -3.10 15.10 1.65
N MET A 50 -3.81 16.10 1.13
CA MET A 50 -4.62 17.01 1.93
C MET A 50 -5.73 16.29 2.71
N LEU A 51 -6.44 15.35 2.08
CA LEU A 51 -7.49 14.58 2.74
C LEU A 51 -6.91 13.65 3.83
N SER A 52 -5.72 13.08 3.60
CA SER A 52 -5.00 12.29 4.60
C SER A 52 -4.70 13.11 5.85
N ASP A 53 -4.27 14.36 5.68
CA ASP A 53 -4.00 15.27 6.78
C ASP A 53 -5.31 15.70 7.50
N VAL A 54 -6.36 16.05 6.75
CA VAL A 54 -7.68 16.44 7.31
C VAL A 54 -8.34 15.29 8.08
N TYR A 55 -8.19 14.05 7.59
CA TYR A 55 -8.76 12.87 8.23
C TYR A 55 -7.88 12.35 9.37
N GLY A 56 -6.66 12.87 9.54
CA GLY A 56 -5.72 12.36 10.52
C GLY A 56 -5.33 10.90 10.26
N ASP A 57 -5.29 10.52 8.99
CA ASP A 57 -5.09 9.14 8.53
C ASP A 57 -3.89 9.10 7.58
N PRO A 58 -2.65 8.96 8.09
CA PRO A 58 -1.45 8.88 7.27
C PRO A 58 -1.46 7.71 6.29
N GLY A 59 -2.07 6.57 6.68
CA GLY A 59 -2.15 5.35 5.88
C GLY A 59 -3.14 5.46 4.71
N LEU A 60 -3.96 6.50 4.66
CA LEU A 60 -4.81 6.80 3.49
C LEU A 60 -3.97 6.94 2.22
N LYS A 61 -2.82 7.60 2.29
CA LYS A 61 -1.93 7.82 1.13
C LYS A 61 -1.51 6.50 0.52
N TYR A 62 -1.10 5.56 1.36
CA TYR A 62 -0.64 4.26 0.89
C TYR A 62 -1.79 3.44 0.29
N ARG A 63 -2.94 3.36 0.98
CA ARG A 63 -4.15 2.72 0.44
C ARG A 63 -4.57 3.30 -0.90
N ALA A 64 -4.53 4.63 -1.05
CA ALA A 64 -4.88 5.29 -2.29
C ALA A 64 -3.88 5.04 -3.43
N GLN A 65 -2.58 4.93 -3.12
CA GLN A 65 -1.56 4.59 -4.13
C GLN A 65 -1.76 3.19 -4.70
N GLN A 66 -2.14 2.22 -3.85
CA GLN A 66 -2.40 0.84 -4.30
C GLN A 66 -3.55 0.72 -5.32
N GLU A 67 -4.44 1.71 -5.37
CA GLU A 67 -5.53 1.78 -6.36
C GLU A 67 -5.14 2.51 -7.66
N MET A 68 -3.91 3.02 -7.76
CA MET A 68 -3.39 3.62 -9.00
C MET A 68 -2.84 2.53 -9.92
N GLU A 69 -3.21 2.56 -11.20
CA GLU A 69 -2.78 1.59 -12.22
C GLU A 69 -1.25 1.41 -12.25
N ALA A 70 -0.50 2.53 -12.27
CA ALA A 70 0.97 2.51 -12.26
C ALA A 70 1.57 1.78 -11.04
N TRP A 71 0.86 1.77 -9.91
CA TRP A 71 1.30 1.04 -8.72
C TRP A 71 1.03 -0.45 -8.85
N GLN A 72 -0.16 -0.84 -9.31
CA GLN A 72 -0.57 -2.23 -9.48
C GLN A 72 0.32 -2.99 -10.46
N ASP A 73 0.82 -2.30 -11.49
CA ASP A 73 1.74 -2.88 -12.48
C ASP A 73 3.16 -3.10 -11.94
N THR A 74 3.56 -2.39 -10.87
CA THR A 74 4.96 -2.33 -10.41
C THR A 74 5.17 -3.00 -9.05
N PHE A 75 4.26 -2.78 -8.11
CA PHE A 75 4.43 -3.16 -6.70
C PHE A 75 3.39 -4.21 -6.28
N PRO A 76 3.76 -5.12 -5.36
CA PRO A 76 2.79 -6.06 -4.79
C PRO A 76 1.71 -5.32 -4.00
N HIS A 77 0.50 -5.88 -4.00
CA HIS A 77 -0.58 -5.42 -3.13
C HIS A 77 -0.27 -5.76 -1.68
N VAL A 78 -0.60 -4.85 -0.76
CA VAL A 78 -0.32 -4.97 0.67
C VAL A 78 -1.62 -4.83 1.44
N GLU A 79 -2.01 -5.94 2.06
CA GLU A 79 -3.10 -5.98 3.03
C GLU A 79 -2.64 -5.44 4.39
N PHE A 80 -3.45 -4.58 5.00
CA PHE A 80 -3.17 -4.02 6.31
C PHE A 80 -3.53 -5.02 7.40
N VAL A 81 -2.56 -5.34 8.25
CA VAL A 81 -2.71 -6.29 9.35
C VAL A 81 -2.24 -5.67 10.67
N PRO A 82 -2.76 -6.13 11.83
CA PRO A 82 -2.31 -5.65 13.13
C PRO A 82 -0.79 -5.79 13.34
N LEU A 83 -0.21 -4.87 14.12
CA LEU A 83 1.24 -4.81 14.39
C LEU A 83 1.89 -6.15 14.79
N PRO A 84 1.28 -7.00 15.65
CA PRO A 84 1.88 -8.30 15.97
C PRO A 84 1.96 -9.23 14.76
N ILE A 85 0.97 -9.18 13.86
CA ILE A 85 0.94 -10.01 12.64
C ILE A 85 1.95 -9.47 11.62
N SER A 86 2.02 -8.15 11.41
CA SER A 86 3.02 -7.57 10.50
C SER A 86 4.45 -7.87 10.93
N ALA A 87 4.73 -7.86 12.23
CA ALA A 87 6.04 -8.25 12.77
C ALA A 87 6.38 -9.72 12.46
N LEU A 88 5.40 -10.63 12.60
CA LEU A 88 5.59 -12.05 12.26
C LEU A 88 5.83 -12.25 10.75
N HIS A 89 5.08 -11.55 9.90
CA HIS A 89 5.29 -11.58 8.46
C HIS A 89 6.69 -11.10 8.10
N LEU A 90 7.17 -10.00 8.71
CA LEU A 90 8.51 -9.47 8.45
C LEU A 90 9.61 -10.47 8.83
N ILE A 91 9.49 -11.11 9.99
CA ILE A 91 10.45 -12.14 10.44
C ILE A 91 10.45 -13.32 9.45
N SER A 92 9.26 -13.79 9.03
CA SER A 92 9.13 -14.90 8.10
C SER A 92 9.71 -14.57 6.73
N ALA A 93 9.33 -13.44 6.13
CA ALA A 93 9.80 -13.02 4.81
C ALA A 93 11.31 -12.74 4.81
N THR A 94 11.85 -12.19 5.90
CA THR A 94 13.30 -11.98 6.05
C THR A 94 14.06 -13.31 6.07
N LYS A 95 13.52 -14.32 6.76
CA LYS A 95 14.11 -15.66 6.77
C LYS A 95 14.07 -16.27 5.37
N GLU A 96 12.92 -16.24 4.71
CA GLU A 96 12.76 -16.80 3.36
C GLU A 96 13.70 -16.15 2.34
N MET A 97 13.82 -14.81 2.36
CA MET A 97 14.77 -14.10 1.51
C MET A 97 16.23 -14.49 1.83
N SER A 98 16.55 -14.73 3.10
CA SER A 98 17.89 -15.19 3.50
C SER A 98 18.17 -16.60 3.01
N ASP A 99 17.17 -17.50 3.06
CA ASP A 99 17.27 -18.87 2.57
C ASP A 99 17.47 -18.89 1.04
N ASN A 100 16.85 -17.95 0.31
CA ASN A 100 16.96 -17.82 -1.15
C ASN A 100 18.14 -16.94 -1.63
N ALA A 101 18.93 -16.35 -0.71
CA ALA A 101 20.03 -15.46 -1.08
C ALA A 101 21.14 -16.16 -1.89
N GLY A 102 21.39 -17.45 -1.63
CA GLY A 102 22.33 -18.27 -2.40
C GLY A 102 21.89 -18.45 -3.85
N MET A 103 20.62 -18.81 -4.06
CA MET A 103 20.01 -18.95 -5.39
C MET A 103 20.08 -17.64 -6.18
N LEU A 104 19.76 -16.50 -5.55
CA LEU A 104 19.93 -15.19 -6.17
C LEU A 104 21.37 -14.92 -6.63
N ALA A 105 22.36 -15.28 -5.80
CA ALA A 105 23.77 -15.09 -6.12
C ALA A 105 24.23 -15.99 -7.29
N GLU A 106 23.69 -17.22 -7.38
CA GLU A 106 23.97 -18.15 -8.47
C GLU A 106 23.40 -17.65 -9.81
N ILE A 107 22.11 -17.25 -9.84
CA ILE A 107 21.46 -16.69 -11.04
C ILE A 107 22.21 -15.45 -11.53
N LEU A 108 22.62 -14.56 -10.63
CA LEU A 108 23.27 -13.30 -11.02
C LEU A 108 24.76 -13.43 -11.34
N ALA A 109 25.36 -14.62 -11.23
CA ALA A 109 26.81 -14.80 -11.34
C ALA A 109 27.38 -14.35 -12.70
N ASP A 110 26.62 -14.52 -13.78
CA ASP A 110 27.02 -14.12 -15.13
C ASP A 110 26.35 -12.81 -15.63
N GLY A 111 25.49 -12.22 -14.78
CA GLY A 111 24.75 -10.98 -15.05
C GLY A 111 23.57 -11.12 -16.02
N LYS A 112 23.12 -12.34 -16.33
CA LYS A 112 21.97 -12.63 -17.18
C LYS A 112 21.03 -13.60 -16.47
N ILE A 113 19.77 -13.62 -16.91
CA ILE A 113 18.81 -14.64 -16.46
C ILE A 113 18.57 -15.54 -17.67
N GLY A 114 19.03 -16.78 -17.57
CA GLY A 114 18.85 -17.84 -18.56
C GLY A 114 17.42 -18.36 -18.59
N ALA A 115 17.06 -19.05 -19.68
CA ALA A 115 15.73 -19.67 -19.80
C ALA A 115 15.54 -20.85 -18.82
N ASP A 116 16.63 -21.51 -18.44
CA ASP A 116 16.72 -22.58 -17.45
C ASP A 116 16.66 -22.08 -16.00
N GLU A 117 16.87 -20.78 -15.77
CA GLU A 117 16.85 -20.14 -14.45
C GLU A 117 15.52 -19.45 -14.15
N LEU A 118 14.56 -19.45 -15.07
CA LEU A 118 13.32 -18.69 -14.93
C LEU A 118 12.48 -19.12 -13.71
N GLU A 119 12.46 -20.41 -13.39
CA GLU A 119 11.72 -20.92 -12.23
C GLU A 119 12.37 -20.46 -10.91
N ASP A 120 13.70 -20.61 -10.79
CA ASP A 120 14.46 -20.13 -9.64
C ASP A 120 14.37 -18.61 -9.50
N TRP A 121 14.40 -17.89 -10.63
CA TRP A 121 14.22 -16.43 -10.66
C TRP A 121 12.83 -16.01 -10.20
N GLU A 122 11.77 -16.70 -10.62
CA GLU A 122 10.40 -16.46 -10.15
C GLU A 122 10.28 -16.68 -8.64
N GLN A 123 10.94 -17.71 -8.09
CA GLN A 123 10.99 -17.96 -6.65
C GLN A 123 11.69 -16.84 -5.89
N VAL A 124 12.85 -16.37 -6.38
CA VAL A 124 13.55 -15.24 -5.77
C VAL A 124 12.70 -13.96 -5.82
N LEU A 125 12.07 -13.67 -6.98
CA LEU A 125 11.18 -12.53 -7.13
C LEU A 125 9.97 -12.61 -6.20
N HIS A 126 9.44 -13.81 -5.95
CA HIS A 126 8.38 -14.00 -4.97
C HIS A 126 8.83 -13.59 -3.57
N SER A 127 9.98 -14.08 -3.10
CA SER A 127 10.49 -13.72 -1.76
C SER A 127 10.82 -12.22 -1.64
N VAL A 128 11.31 -11.58 -2.71
CA VAL A 128 11.51 -10.12 -2.74
C VAL A 128 10.17 -9.39 -2.58
N LYS A 129 9.13 -9.80 -3.31
CA LYS A 129 7.79 -9.21 -3.22
C LYS A 129 7.20 -9.39 -1.82
N GLU A 130 7.27 -10.60 -1.26
CA GLU A 130 6.82 -10.89 0.11
C GLU A 130 7.55 -10.02 1.14
N GLN A 131 8.86 -9.81 0.97
CA GLN A 131 9.63 -8.93 1.86
C GLN A 131 9.18 -7.46 1.77
N ILE A 132 8.92 -6.95 0.55
CA ILE A 132 8.36 -5.60 0.35
C ILE A 132 6.99 -5.48 1.04
N VAL A 133 6.11 -6.46 0.87
CA VAL A 133 4.79 -6.51 1.53
C VAL A 133 4.96 -6.43 3.04
N ALA A 134 5.78 -7.32 3.62
CA ALA A 134 5.94 -7.43 5.06
C ALA A 134 6.60 -6.18 5.68
N CYS A 135 7.59 -5.58 5.02
CA CYS A 135 8.19 -4.32 5.47
C CYS A 135 7.14 -3.21 5.50
N THR A 136 6.32 -3.12 4.46
CA THR A 136 5.31 -2.08 4.36
C THR A 136 4.21 -2.26 5.40
N GLN A 137 3.78 -3.50 5.68
CA GLN A 137 2.83 -3.79 6.76
C GLN A 137 3.32 -3.30 8.13
N VAL A 138 4.62 -3.41 8.42
CA VAL A 138 5.20 -2.91 9.68
C VAL A 138 5.24 -1.38 9.73
N LEU A 139 5.61 -0.73 8.62
CA LEU A 139 5.62 0.74 8.51
C LEU A 139 4.23 1.32 8.75
N GLU A 140 3.21 0.72 8.13
CA GLU A 140 1.82 1.17 8.25
C GLU A 140 1.21 0.82 9.61
N ALA A 141 1.36 -0.41 10.11
CA ALA A 141 0.82 -0.79 11.42
C ALA A 141 1.46 -0.01 12.58
N GLY A 142 2.69 0.46 12.42
CA GLY A 142 3.36 1.34 13.37
C GLY A 142 2.88 2.79 13.34
N ALA A 143 2.25 3.23 12.24
CA ALA A 143 1.69 4.57 12.10
C ALA A 143 0.37 4.73 12.88
N ASP A 144 -0.43 3.67 12.96
CA ASP A 144 -1.72 3.63 13.69
C ASP A 144 -1.57 3.60 15.23
N GLY A 145 -0.38 3.28 15.73
CA GLY A 145 -0.09 3.15 17.17
C GLY A 145 0.29 4.46 17.89
N LYS A 146 0.03 5.63 17.29
CA LYS A 146 0.27 6.95 17.88
C LYS A 146 -0.98 7.59 18.44
#